data_AF-J6I9Y5-F1
#
_entry.id   AF-J6I9Y5-F1
#
_cell.length_a   1.000
_cell.length_b   1.000
_cell.length_c   1.000
_cell.angle_alpha   90.00
_cell.angle_beta   90.00
_cell.angle_gamma   90.00
#
_symmetry.space_group_name_H-M   'P 1'
#
loop_
_entity.id
_entity.type
_entity.pdbx_description
1 polymer ?
#
loop_
_entity_poly.entity_id
_entity_poly.type
_entity_poly.pdbx_seq_one_letter_code
_entity_poly.pdbx_strand_id
1 'polypeptide(L)'
;MDTKELLEHIDAGDYYEASCLLDEKCPGAARKFKHLTKGLAELLKDVQKEFPDANFYTASSGFNLLLGSATDCNSAEGNQLIAISASGYLSVGDGDF
;
A
#
# COMPACT_ATOMS: atom_id res chain seq x y z
N MET A 1 6.28 13.12 18.12
CA MET A 1 4.96 12.95 17.51
C MET A 1 4.64 11.48 17.47
N ASP A 2 4.14 10.98 18.59
CA ASP A 2 3.36 9.75 18.61
C ASP A 2 1.95 10.01 18.03
N THR A 3 1.13 8.96 17.94
CA THR A 3 -0.23 9.06 17.36
C THR A 3 -1.11 10.07 18.11
N LYS A 4 -1.00 10.16 19.43
CA LYS A 4 -1.82 11.07 20.23
C LYS A 4 -1.41 12.52 19.95
N GLU A 5 -0.11 12.80 19.93
CA GLU A 5 0.43 14.11 19.57
C GLU A 5 0.02 14.52 18.14
N LEU A 6 0.03 13.59 17.17
CA LEU A 6 -0.41 13.87 15.80
C LEU A 6 -1.89 14.27 15.72
N LEU A 7 -2.76 13.59 16.47
CA LEU A 7 -4.20 13.86 16.50
C LEU A 7 -4.55 15.18 17.20
N GLU A 8 -3.65 15.73 18.02
CA GLU A 8 -3.79 17.09 18.57
C GLU A 8 -3.49 18.17 17.50
N HIS A 9 -2.79 17.81 16.42
CA HIS A 9 -2.42 18.70 15.31
C HIS A 9 -3.25 18.51 14.04
N ILE A 10 -4.11 17.48 14.00
CA ILE A 10 -4.93 17.12 12.84
C ILE A 10 -6.40 17.12 13.29
N ASP A 11 -7.15 18.14 12.90
CA ASP A 11 -8.59 18.19 13.09
C ASP A 11 -9.27 17.16 12.19
N ALA A 12 -10.23 16.42 12.76
CA ALA A 12 -10.91 15.31 12.08
C ALA A 12 -11.70 15.75 10.84
N GLY A 13 -11.92 17.06 10.67
CA GLY A 13 -12.60 17.66 9.51
C GLY A 13 -11.67 18.24 8.43
N ASP A 14 -10.36 18.38 8.69
CA ASP A 14 -9.42 18.95 7.73
C ASP A 14 -8.46 17.91 7.16
N TYR A 15 -8.82 17.41 5.97
CA TYR A 15 -8.03 16.43 5.23
C TYR A 15 -6.67 16.96 4.75
N TYR A 16 -6.40 18.27 4.84
CA TYR A 16 -5.12 18.86 4.40
C TYR A 16 -4.05 18.87 5.50
N GLU A 17 -4.43 18.92 6.77
CA GLU A 17 -3.47 19.11 7.88
C GLU A 17 -2.43 17.99 7.95
N ALA A 18 -2.83 16.73 7.75
CA ALA A 18 -1.92 15.60 7.69
C ALA A 18 -0.92 15.71 6.51
N SER A 19 -1.37 16.18 5.35
CA SER A 19 -0.50 16.39 4.18
C SER A 19 0.46 17.56 4.40
N CYS A 20 -0.02 18.66 4.98
CA CYS A 20 0.81 19.81 5.33
C CYS A 20 1.90 19.40 6.33
N LEU A 21 1.53 18.64 7.37
CA LEU A 21 2.48 18.15 8.37
C LEU A 21 3.53 17.21 7.75
N LEU A 22 3.13 16.34 6.81
CA LEU A 22 4.06 15.50 6.05
C LEU A 22 5.05 16.34 5.23
N ASP A 23 4.56 17.36 4.53
CA ASP A 23 5.42 18.22 3.71
C ASP A 23 6.36 19.09 4.57
N GLU A 24 5.90 19.54 5.75
CA GLU A 24 6.70 20.29 6.70
C GLU A 24 7.80 19.43 7.34
N LYS A 25 7.45 18.27 7.88
CA LYS A 25 8.39 17.42 8.64
C LYS A 25 9.23 16.51 7.74
N CYS A 26 8.73 16.16 6.56
CA CYS A 26 9.41 15.28 5.62
C CYS A 26 9.35 15.83 4.18
N PRO A 27 10.07 16.94 3.89
CA PRO A 27 10.00 17.58 2.58
C PRO A 27 10.29 16.61 1.42
N GLY A 28 9.37 16.56 0.46
CA GLY A 28 9.48 15.70 -0.72
C GLY A 28 9.05 14.24 -0.52
N ALA A 29 8.64 13.83 0.69
CA ALA A 29 8.06 12.51 0.93
C ALA A 29 6.83 12.27 0.04
N ALA A 30 5.93 13.25 -0.08
CA ALA A 30 4.77 13.16 -0.96
C ALA A 30 5.15 12.93 -2.43
N ARG A 31 6.20 13.61 -2.92
CA ARG A 31 6.71 13.43 -4.29
C ARG A 31 7.29 12.02 -4.48
N LYS A 32 8.11 11.54 -3.53
CA LYS A 32 8.69 10.19 -3.59
C LYS A 32 7.60 9.12 -3.54
N PHE A 33 6.62 9.26 -2.65
CA PHE A 33 5.49 8.35 -2.55
C PHE A 33 4.72 8.26 -3.88
N LYS A 34 4.38 9.40 -4.49
CA LYS A 34 3.72 9.46 -5.80
C LYS A 34 4.55 8.82 -6.93
N HIS A 35 5.87 8.94 -6.88
CA HIS A 35 6.74 8.31 -7.88
C HIS A 35 6.76 6.79 -7.73
N LEU A 36 6.89 6.28 -6.49
CA LEU A 36 6.87 4.86 -6.18
C LEU A 36 5.53 4.22 -6.57
N THR A 37 4.41 4.84 -6.21
CA THR A 37 3.08 4.29 -6.52
C THR A 37 2.76 4.30 -8.01
N LYS A 38 3.27 5.27 -8.78
CA LYS A 38 3.22 5.20 -10.25
C LYS A 38 4.02 4.02 -10.80
N GLY A 39 5.23 3.79 -10.28
CA GLY A 39 6.03 2.63 -10.67
C GLY A 39 5.34 1.29 -10.36
N LEU A 40 4.66 1.19 -9.21
CA LEU A 40 3.83 0.02 -8.89
C LEU A 40 2.67 -0.15 -9.87
N ALA A 41 1.98 0.92 -10.23
CA ALA A 41 0.87 0.87 -11.18
C ALA A 41 1.33 0.45 -12.59
N GLU A 42 2.51 0.90 -13.03
CA GLU A 42 3.11 0.49 -14.31
C GLU A 42 3.53 -0.98 -14.28
N LEU A 43 4.20 -1.41 -13.21
CA LEU A 43 4.54 -2.83 -12.99
C LEU A 43 3.30 -3.72 -13.08
N LEU A 44 2.22 -3.35 -12.39
CA LEU A 44 0.99 -4.14 -12.40
C LEU A 44 0.39 -4.23 -13.81
N LYS A 45 0.34 -3.12 -14.55
CA LYS A 45 -0.12 -3.11 -15.94
C LYS A 45 0.71 -4.02 -16.84
N ASP A 46 2.02 -4.06 -16.64
CA ASP A 46 2.90 -4.93 -17.41
C ASP A 46 2.64 -6.41 -17.09
N VAL A 47 2.48 -6.76 -15.81
CA VAL A 47 2.11 -8.13 -15.40
C VAL A 47 0.74 -8.53 -15.96
N GLN A 48 -0.22 -7.61 -15.96
CA GLN A 48 -1.58 -7.83 -16.45
C GLN A 48 -1.67 -8.10 -17.96
N LYS A 49 -0.61 -7.84 -18.73
CA LYS A 49 -0.55 -8.25 -20.15
C LYS A 49 -0.53 -9.77 -20.30
N GLU A 50 0.10 -10.48 -19.36
CA GLU A 50 0.21 -11.94 -19.34
C GLU A 50 -0.79 -12.58 -18.36
N PHE A 51 -1.07 -11.90 -17.25
CA PHE A 51 -1.94 -12.37 -16.17
C PHE A 51 -3.06 -11.35 -15.89
N PRO A 52 -4.16 -11.34 -16.66
CA PRO A 52 -5.17 -10.28 -16.61
C PRO A 52 -5.77 -10.01 -15.23
N ASP A 53 -5.86 -11.05 -14.39
CA ASP A 53 -6.44 -10.97 -13.06
C ASP A 53 -5.40 -10.65 -11.96
N ALA A 54 -4.14 -10.39 -12.33
CA ALA A 54 -3.09 -10.05 -11.38
C ALA A 54 -3.44 -8.78 -10.59
N ASN A 55 -3.04 -8.77 -9.32
CA ASN A 55 -3.29 -7.63 -8.42
C ASN A 55 -2.24 -7.55 -7.31
N PHE A 56 -2.14 -6.38 -6.67
CA PHE A 56 -1.48 -6.27 -5.38
C PHE A 56 -2.45 -6.60 -4.26
N TYR A 57 -1.93 -7.28 -3.22
CA TYR A 57 -2.72 -7.63 -2.07
C TYR A 57 -1.96 -7.37 -0.77
N THR A 58 -2.68 -6.80 0.19
CA THR A 58 -2.22 -6.55 1.55
C THR A 58 -3.14 -7.28 2.54
N ALA A 59 -2.66 -8.36 3.14
CA ALA A 59 -3.21 -8.85 4.41
C ALA A 59 -2.10 -9.33 5.32
N SER A 60 -2.39 -9.34 6.62
CA SER A 60 -1.43 -9.76 7.65
C SER A 60 -0.13 -8.96 7.57
N SER A 61 -0.25 -7.64 7.37
CA SER A 61 0.88 -6.68 7.32
C SER A 61 1.84 -6.83 6.13
N GLY A 62 1.51 -7.65 5.12
CA GLY A 62 2.35 -7.88 3.93
C GLY A 62 1.96 -7.06 2.70
N PHE A 63 2.88 -6.96 1.73
CA PHE A 63 2.60 -6.44 0.38
C PHE A 63 3.02 -7.48 -0.65
N ASN A 64 2.05 -8.07 -1.35
CA ASN A 64 2.28 -9.20 -2.24
C ASN A 64 1.81 -8.87 -3.67
N LEU A 65 2.53 -9.40 -4.66
CA LEU A 65 2.07 -9.47 -6.05
C LEU A 65 1.43 -10.83 -6.29
N LEU A 66 0.17 -10.83 -6.70
CA LEU A 66 -0.57 -12.02 -7.07
C LEU A 66 -0.76 -12.08 -8.58
N LEU A 67 -0.69 -13.30 -9.15
CA LEU A 67 -0.95 -13.53 -10.58
C LEU A 67 -2.44 -13.69 -10.92
N GLY A 68 -3.33 -13.70 -9.93
CA GLY A 68 -4.77 -13.81 -10.12
C GLY A 68 -5.56 -13.04 -9.07
N SER A 69 -6.88 -12.98 -9.22
CA SER A 69 -7.73 -12.29 -8.26
C SER A 69 -7.87 -13.13 -7.00
N ALA A 70 -7.36 -12.63 -5.87
CA ALA A 70 -7.70 -13.21 -4.59
C ALA A 70 -8.75 -12.32 -3.91
N THR A 71 -9.91 -12.92 -3.62
CA THR A 71 -10.85 -12.41 -2.62
C THR A 71 -10.41 -12.77 -1.19
N ASP A 72 -9.53 -13.77 -1.02
CA ASP A 72 -8.98 -14.19 0.28
C ASP A 72 -7.57 -14.80 0.12
N CYS A 73 -6.51 -14.07 0.45
CA CYS A 73 -5.15 -14.66 0.46
C CYS A 73 -4.83 -15.45 1.74
N ASN A 74 -5.85 -15.74 2.54
CA ASN A 74 -5.73 -16.61 3.70
C ASN A 74 -6.22 -18.05 3.41
N SER A 75 -6.63 -18.34 2.17
CA SER A 75 -6.90 -19.69 1.70
C SER A 75 -5.65 -20.36 1.12
N ALA A 76 -5.65 -21.68 1.05
CA ALA A 76 -4.58 -22.44 0.41
C ALA A 76 -4.45 -22.08 -1.08
N GLU A 77 -5.58 -21.82 -1.76
CA GLU A 77 -5.59 -21.39 -3.16
C GLU A 77 -5.03 -19.97 -3.32
N GLY A 78 -5.39 -19.03 -2.44
CA GLY A 78 -4.89 -17.65 -2.49
C GLY A 78 -3.36 -17.58 -2.30
N ASN A 79 -2.82 -18.40 -1.39
CA ASN A 79 -1.36 -18.48 -1.18
C ASN A 79 -0.60 -19.01 -2.40
N GLN A 80 -1.20 -19.87 -3.22
CA GLN A 80 -0.58 -20.39 -4.45
C GLN A 80 -0.43 -19.31 -5.53
N LEU A 81 -1.21 -18.23 -5.46
CA LEU A 81 -1.17 -17.13 -6.43
C LEU A 81 -0.09 -16.09 -6.12
N ILE A 82 0.55 -16.16 -4.95
CA ILE A 82 1.62 -15.23 -4.54
C ILE A 82 2.88 -15.49 -5.38
N ALA A 83 3.20 -14.56 -6.28
CA ALA A 83 4.43 -14.61 -7.05
C ALA A 83 5.62 -13.99 -6.30
N ILE A 84 5.38 -12.87 -5.62
CA ILE A 84 6.43 -12.12 -4.91
C ILE A 84 5.83 -11.55 -3.62
N SER A 85 6.59 -11.63 -2.53
CA SER A 85 6.25 -11.04 -1.24
C SER A 85 7.31 -10.02 -0.82
N ALA A 86 6.88 -8.82 -0.42
CA ALA A 86 7.72 -7.78 0.16
C ALA A 86 7.68 -7.75 1.70
N SER A 87 6.96 -8.66 2.35
CA SER A 87 6.72 -8.67 3.81
C SER A 87 8.00 -8.71 4.66
N GLY A 88 9.13 -9.13 4.08
CA GLY A 88 10.43 -9.13 4.77
C GLY A 88 11.07 -7.74 4.94
N TYR A 89 10.61 -6.72 4.20
CA TYR A 89 11.21 -5.39 4.22
C TYR A 89 10.20 -4.23 4.05
N LEU A 90 8.93 -4.54 3.79
CA LEU A 90 7.85 -3.57 3.69
C LEU A 90 6.65 -4.07 4.49
N SER A 91 6.21 -3.25 5.45
CA SER A 91 4.98 -3.47 6.21
C SER A 91 3.93 -2.48 5.75
N VAL A 92 2.77 -3.00 5.34
CA VAL A 92 1.61 -2.21 4.92
C VAL A 92 0.42 -2.72 5.72
N GLY A 93 -0.26 -1.82 6.43
CA GLY A 93 -1.49 -2.17 7.15
C GLY A 93 -2.55 -2.68 6.17
N ASP A 94 -3.32 -3.68 6.59
CA ASP A 94 -4.57 -4.03 5.93
C ASP A 94 -5.66 -3.02 6.29
N GLY A 95 -6.73 -3.00 5.50
CA GLY A 95 -7.90 -2.17 5.75
C GLY A 95 -9.11 -3.05 6.01
N ASP A 96 -9.64 -2.99 7.23
CA ASP A 96 -11.07 -3.15 7.46
C ASP A 96 -11.67 -1.73 7.43
N PHE A 97 -12.08 -1.28 6.25
CA PHE A 97 -12.78 0.01 6.07
C PHE A 97 -14.28 -0.20 6.00
#